data_AF-A0A960A3Y5-F1
#
_entry.id   AF-A0A960A3Y5-F1
#
_cell.length_a   1.000
_cell.length_b   1.000
_cell.length_c   1.000
_cell.angle_alpha   90.00
_cell.angle_beta   90.00
_cell.angle_gamma   90.00
#
_symmetry.space_group_name_H-M   'P 1'
#
loop_
_entity.id
_entity.type
_entity.pdbx_description
1 polymer ?
#
loop_
_entity_poly.entity_id
_entity_poly.type
_entity_poly.pdbx_seq_one_letter_code
_entity_poly.pdbx_strand_id
1 'polypeptide(L)'
;MASKRLVIVESPTKATKIAGYLGRDYVVESSRGHVRDLPTSAAEVPAKYKGEKWARTGVNVDDDFQAIYVVSPDKKGTIRDLKAKLKDADELLLATDGDREGEAIAWHLKEELKPKVPVKRMVFHEITK
;
A
#
# COMPACT_ATOMS: atom_id res chain seq x y z
N MET A 1 12.84 -24.09 -7.31
CA MET A 1 12.77 -23.18 -6.15
C MET A 1 11.30 -22.90 -5.90
N ALA A 2 10.81 -23.00 -4.67
CA ALA A 2 9.41 -22.74 -4.37
C ALA A 2 9.09 -21.26 -4.64
N SER A 3 7.98 -21.00 -5.34
CA SER A 3 7.59 -19.63 -5.66
C SER A 3 7.13 -18.90 -4.41
N LYS A 4 7.75 -17.76 -4.10
CA LYS A 4 7.53 -17.00 -2.87
C LYS A 4 6.59 -15.84 -3.17
N ARG A 5 5.41 -15.83 -2.54
CA ARG A 5 4.38 -14.80 -2.78
C ARG A 5 4.31 -13.83 -1.60
N LEU A 6 4.31 -12.53 -1.89
CA LEU A 6 4.09 -11.50 -0.87
C LEU A 6 2.59 -11.17 -0.81
N VAL A 7 1.97 -11.34 0.35
CA VAL A 7 0.59 -10.94 0.63
C VAL A 7 0.59 -9.72 1.51
N ILE A 8 -0.13 -8.67 1.14
CA ILE A 8 -0.27 -7.46 1.95
C ILE A 8 -1.73 -7.29 2.36
N VAL A 9 -1.96 -7.17 3.66
CA VAL A 9 -3.26 -6.89 4.29
C VAL A 9 -3.20 -5.57 5.06
N GLU A 10 -4.34 -5.02 5.47
CA GLU A 10 -4.33 -3.71 6.13
C GLU A 10 -3.90 -3.77 7.61
N SER A 11 -4.18 -4.87 8.33
CA SER A 11 -3.95 -4.98 9.78
C SER A 11 -3.01 -6.13 10.21
N PRO A 12 -2.20 -5.95 11.27
CA PRO A 12 -1.28 -7.00 11.75
C PRO A 12 -1.98 -8.28 12.19
N THR A 13 -3.15 -8.17 12.80
CA THR A 13 -3.94 -9.32 13.25
C THR A 13 -4.39 -10.20 12.08
N LYS A 14 -4.85 -9.58 10.97
CA LYS A 14 -5.18 -10.33 9.76
C LYS A 14 -3.95 -10.99 9.16
N ALA A 15 -2.79 -10.32 9.18
CA ALA A 15 -1.56 -10.88 8.64
C ALA A 15 -1.18 -12.19 9.36
N THR A 16 -1.20 -12.18 10.69
CA THR A 16 -0.94 -13.38 11.50
C THR A 16 -1.95 -14.50 11.21
N LYS A 17 -3.24 -14.18 11.09
CA LYS A 17 -4.29 -15.19 10.84
C LYS A 17 -4.16 -15.82 9.45
N ILE A 18 -3.99 -15.01 8.40
CA ILE A 18 -3.86 -15.47 7.02
C ILE A 18 -2.54 -16.23 6.81
N ALA A 19 -1.44 -15.82 7.45
CA ALA A 19 -0.18 -16.58 7.42
C ALA A 19 -0.36 -18.01 7.93
N GLY A 20 -1.18 -18.19 8.98
CA GLY A 20 -1.51 -19.51 9.51
C GLY A 20 -2.27 -20.42 8.54
N TYR A 21 -2.97 -19.85 7.54
CA TYR A 21 -3.72 -20.60 6.54
C TYR A 21 -2.91 -20.92 5.28
N LEU A 22 -2.09 -19.97 4.81
CA LEU A 22 -1.41 -20.07 3.52
C LEU A 22 -0.11 -20.88 3.55
N GLY A 23 0.53 -21.01 4.72
CA GLY A 23 1.74 -21.81 4.89
C GLY A 23 3.02 -21.14 4.36
N ARG A 24 4.06 -21.95 4.14
CA ARG A 24 5.46 -21.49 4.00
C ARG A 24 5.80 -20.79 2.69
N ASP A 25 4.99 -20.96 1.65
CA ASP A 25 5.21 -20.33 0.33
C ASP A 25 4.73 -18.88 0.27
N TYR A 26 4.12 -18.38 1.34
CA TYR A 26 3.56 -17.04 1.45
C TYR A 26 4.24 -16.25 2.57
N VAL A 27 4.64 -15.03 2.26
CA VAL A 27 5.02 -14.03 3.25
C VAL A 27 3.86 -13.06 3.39
N VAL A 28 3.25 -13.02 4.57
CA VAL A 28 2.07 -12.17 4.82
C VAL A 28 2.48 -10.99 5.70
N GLU A 29 2.23 -9.78 5.22
CA GLU A 29 2.62 -8.53 5.86
C GLU A 29 1.44 -7.57 5.99
N SER A 30 1.55 -6.62 6.93
CA SER A 30 0.55 -5.59 7.13
C SER A 30 1.04 -4.22 6.67
N SER A 31 0.19 -3.49 5.95
CA SER A 31 0.43 -2.07 5.62
C SER A 31 0.20 -1.13 6.82
N ARG A 32 -0.46 -1.62 7.88
CA ARG A 32 -0.90 -0.85 9.04
C ARG A 32 -1.84 0.30 8.65
N GLY A 33 -2.83 -0.03 7.83
CA GLY A 33 -3.81 0.91 7.25
C GLY A 33 -3.30 1.62 6.00
N HIS A 34 -3.70 2.88 5.83
CA HIS A 34 -3.26 3.75 4.74
C HIS A 34 -1.76 4.01 4.80
N VAL A 35 -1.13 4.01 3.62
CA VAL A 35 0.32 4.27 3.46
C VAL A 35 0.63 5.64 2.88
N ARG A 36 -0.36 6.25 2.22
CA ARG A 36 -0.27 7.59 1.65
C ARG A 36 -1.52 8.38 2.01
N ASP A 37 -1.36 9.69 2.09
CA ASP A 37 -2.45 10.64 2.30
C ASP A 37 -2.13 11.96 1.57
N LEU A 38 -3.05 12.91 1.59
CA LEU A 38 -2.78 14.29 1.20
C LEU A 38 -1.77 14.93 2.17
N PRO A 39 -0.92 15.85 1.71
CA PRO A 39 -0.01 16.57 2.58
C PRO A 39 -0.79 17.39 3.62
N THR A 40 -0.42 17.25 4.89
CA THR A 40 -1.03 18.03 5.98
C THR A 40 -0.24 19.29 6.32
N SER A 41 1.01 19.35 5.85
CA SER A 41 1.94 20.46 6.09
C SER A 41 2.77 20.80 4.85
N ALA A 42 3.26 22.04 4.78
CA ALA A 42 4.13 22.48 3.67
C ALA A 42 5.45 21.70 3.60
N ALA A 43 5.89 21.09 4.72
CA ALA A 43 7.10 20.29 4.77
C ALA A 43 6.94 18.93 4.06
N GLU A 44 5.72 18.43 3.95
CA GLU A 44 5.41 17.16 3.28
C GLU A 44 5.31 17.30 1.76
N VAL A 45 5.10 18.52 1.26
CA VAL A 45 4.96 18.80 -0.16
C VAL A 45 6.22 18.39 -0.93
N PRO A 46 6.11 17.46 -1.91
CA PRO A 46 7.24 17.05 -2.73
C PRO A 46 7.86 18.22 -3.48
N ALA A 47 9.18 18.19 -3.69
CA ALA A 47 9.91 19.27 -4.35
C ALA A 47 9.33 19.68 -5.71
N LYS A 48 8.80 18.71 -6.48
CA LYS A 48 8.16 18.95 -7.78
C LYS A 48 6.90 19.83 -7.73
N TYR A 49 6.26 19.96 -6.57
CA TYR A 49 5.06 20.77 -6.37
C TYR A 49 5.33 21.97 -5.46
N LYS A 50 6.59 22.20 -5.04
CA LYS A 50 6.93 23.38 -4.23
C LYS A 50 6.79 24.63 -5.08
N GLY A 51 6.02 25.59 -4.59
CA GLY A 51 5.69 26.84 -5.29
C GLY A 51 4.27 26.86 -5.85
N GLU A 52 3.63 25.69 -6.00
CA GLU A 52 2.23 25.59 -6.36
C GLU A 52 1.34 26.02 -5.19
N LYS A 53 0.43 26.96 -5.43
CA LYS A 53 -0.45 27.52 -4.38
C LYS A 53 -1.35 26.46 -3.75
N TRP A 54 -1.75 25.45 -4.54
CA TRP A 54 -2.64 24.38 -4.14
C TRP A 54 -1.91 23.22 -3.44
N ALA A 55 -0.56 23.17 -3.50
CA ALA A 55 0.17 21.99 -3.06
C ALA A 55 0.08 21.71 -1.56
N ARG A 56 -0.14 22.74 -0.73
CA ARG A 56 -0.40 22.55 0.70
C ARG A 56 -1.78 21.95 0.97
N THR A 57 -2.78 22.26 0.14
CA THR A 57 -4.11 21.64 0.19
C THR A 57 -4.07 20.21 -0.36
N GLY A 58 -3.11 19.94 -1.25
CA GLY A 58 -2.90 18.62 -1.83
C GLY A 58 -3.84 18.29 -3.00
N VAL A 59 -4.76 19.19 -3.37
CA VAL A 59 -5.70 18.99 -4.48
C VAL A 59 -5.71 20.21 -5.38
N ASN A 60 -5.49 20.01 -6.68
CA ASN A 60 -5.54 21.06 -7.69
C ASN A 60 -6.96 21.20 -8.26
N VAL A 61 -7.74 22.13 -7.72
CA VAL A 61 -9.14 22.34 -8.15
C VAL A 61 -9.26 22.92 -9.56
N ASP A 62 -8.17 23.47 -10.10
CA ASP A 62 -8.13 24.10 -11.42
C ASP A 62 -7.64 23.14 -12.52
N ASP A 63 -7.23 21.92 -12.15
CA ASP A 63 -6.71 20.90 -13.06
C ASP A 63 -7.24 19.51 -12.67
N ASP A 64 -8.50 19.25 -13.04
CA ASP A 64 -9.20 17.95 -12.87
C ASP A 64 -9.09 17.32 -11.47
N PHE A 65 -9.00 18.14 -10.43
CA PHE A 65 -8.85 17.70 -9.03
C PHE A 65 -7.62 16.80 -8.82
N GLN A 66 -6.53 17.01 -9.56
CA GLN A 66 -5.30 16.26 -9.39
C GLN A 66 -4.81 16.32 -7.94
N ALA A 67 -4.54 15.14 -7.36
CA ALA A 67 -4.14 15.01 -5.96
C ALA A 67 -2.63 14.75 -5.80
N ILE A 68 -2.03 15.34 -4.77
CA ILE A 68 -0.69 15.02 -4.29
C ILE A 68 -0.85 14.01 -3.15
N TYR A 69 -0.36 12.80 -3.38
CA TYR A 69 -0.25 11.79 -2.34
C TYR A 69 1.19 11.69 -1.84
N VAL A 70 1.36 11.76 -0.53
CA VAL A 70 2.64 11.65 0.16
C VAL A 70 2.62 10.44 1.08
N VAL A 71 3.75 9.75 1.23
CA VAL A 71 3.87 8.67 2.22
C VAL A 71 3.93 9.27 3.61
N SER A 72 2.99 8.87 4.47
CA SER A 72 2.93 9.34 5.85
C SER A 72 4.26 9.05 6.57
N PRO A 73 4.79 9.97 7.39
CA PRO A 73 6.13 9.82 7.99
C PRO A 73 6.31 8.51 8.78
N ASP A 74 5.29 8.07 9.51
CA ASP A 74 5.25 6.84 10.29
C ASP A 74 5.20 5.57 9.42
N LYS A 75 4.76 5.68 8.16
CA LYS A 75 4.65 4.56 7.21
C LYS A 75 5.90 4.36 6.34
N LYS A 76 6.87 5.28 6.39
CA LYS A 76 8.12 5.17 5.60
C LYS A 76 8.90 3.88 5.89
N GLY A 77 8.97 3.47 7.16
CA GLY A 77 9.59 2.20 7.56
C GLY A 77 8.86 1.00 6.96
N THR A 78 7.53 0.97 7.09
CA THR A 78 6.68 -0.08 6.51
C THR A 78 6.85 -0.19 5.00
N ILE A 79 6.82 0.92 4.26
CA ILE A 79 7.04 0.91 2.81
C ILE A 79 8.43 0.40 2.45
N ARG A 80 9.47 0.79 3.20
CA ARG A 80 10.83 0.28 2.95
C ARG A 80 10.89 -1.24 3.12
N ASP A 81 10.29 -1.77 4.17
CA ASP A 81 10.29 -3.20 4.46
C ASP A 81 9.46 -3.99 3.44
N LEU A 82 8.31 -3.46 3.02
CA LEU A 82 7.50 -4.03 1.94
C LEU A 82 8.25 -4.04 0.62
N LYS A 83 8.94 -2.94 0.25
CA LYS A 83 9.79 -2.88 -0.95
C LYS A 83 10.93 -3.89 -0.90
N ALA A 84 11.52 -4.14 0.28
CA ALA A 84 12.56 -5.16 0.42
C ALA A 84 12.00 -6.56 0.17
N LYS A 85 10.88 -6.92 0.82
CA LYS A 85 10.24 -8.24 0.66
C LYS A 85 9.73 -8.48 -0.76
N LEU A 86 9.27 -7.43 -1.44
CA LEU A 86 8.78 -7.50 -2.82
C LEU A 86 9.90 -7.84 -3.83
N LYS A 87 11.16 -7.50 -3.54
CA LYS A 87 12.29 -7.85 -4.42
C LYS A 87 12.53 -9.36 -4.50
N ASP A 88 12.21 -10.08 -3.43
CA ASP A 88 12.41 -11.52 -3.31
C ASP A 88 11.14 -12.33 -3.61
N ALA A 89 10.05 -11.67 -4.00
CA ALA A 89 8.77 -12.30 -4.28
C ALA A 89 8.56 -12.45 -5.79
N ASP A 90 7.98 -13.56 -6.22
CA ASP A 90 7.61 -13.78 -7.63
C ASP A 90 6.25 -13.18 -7.99
N GLU A 91 5.42 -12.91 -6.98
CA GLU A 91 4.05 -12.40 -7.13
C GLU A 91 3.65 -11.58 -5.91
N LEU A 92 2.86 -10.53 -6.16
CA LEU A 92 2.26 -9.67 -5.13
C LEU A 92 0.75 -9.89 -5.06
N LEU A 93 0.25 -10.20 -3.87
CA LEU A 93 -1.17 -10.36 -3.56
C LEU A 93 -1.63 -9.20 -2.66
N LEU A 94 -2.54 -8.38 -3.15
CA LEU A 94 -3.17 -7.30 -2.38
C LEU A 94 -4.47 -7.85 -1.80
N ALA A 95 -4.48 -8.05 -0.49
CA ALA A 95 -5.52 -8.74 0.28
C ALA A 95 -6.19 -7.81 1.31
N THR A 96 -6.37 -6.54 0.94
CA THR A 96 -7.15 -5.56 1.71
C THR A 96 -8.65 -5.87 1.62
N ASP A 97 -9.44 -5.24 2.48
CA ASP A 97 -10.90 -5.40 2.48
C ASP A 97 -11.54 -5.08 1.12
N GLY A 98 -12.66 -5.73 0.83
CA GLY A 98 -13.37 -5.61 -0.45
C GLY A 98 -14.23 -4.34 -0.60
N ASP A 99 -14.05 -3.36 0.29
CA ASP A 99 -14.76 -2.09 0.25
C ASP A 99 -13.94 -0.99 -0.45
N ARG A 100 -14.50 0.21 -0.53
CA ARG A 100 -13.85 1.36 -1.18
C ARG A 100 -12.51 1.73 -0.53
N GLU A 101 -12.41 1.57 0.79
CA GLU A 101 -11.23 1.97 1.55
C GLU A 101 -10.11 0.97 1.33
N GLY A 102 -10.43 -0.32 1.41
CA GLY A 102 -9.50 -1.39 1.10
C GLY A 102 -9.00 -1.32 -0.35
N GLU A 103 -9.86 -0.96 -1.31
CA GLU A 103 -9.43 -0.77 -2.69
C GLU A 103 -8.50 0.44 -2.87
N ALA A 104 -8.78 1.55 -2.19
CA ALA A 104 -7.89 2.70 -2.17
C ALA A 104 -6.51 2.34 -1.57
N ILE A 105 -6.48 1.61 -0.46
CA ILE A 105 -5.22 1.14 0.15
C ILE A 105 -4.44 0.26 -0.83
N ALA A 106 -5.11 -0.70 -1.49
CA ALA A 106 -4.49 -1.55 -2.50
C ALA A 106 -3.90 -0.73 -3.65
N TRP A 107 -4.64 0.26 -4.15
CA TRP A 107 -4.16 1.17 -5.18
C TRP A 107 -2.95 1.99 -4.70
N HIS A 108 -2.98 2.57 -3.50
CA HIS A 108 -1.86 3.33 -2.95
C HIS A 108 -0.61 2.46 -2.76
N LEU A 109 -0.77 1.21 -2.33
CA LEU A 109 0.34 0.25 -2.23
C LEU A 109 0.93 -0.04 -3.61
N LYS A 110 0.10 -0.29 -4.63
CA LYS A 110 0.58 -0.54 -5.99
C LYS A 110 1.39 0.63 -6.54
N GLU A 111 0.86 1.85 -6.41
CA GLU A 111 1.51 3.08 -6.88
C GLU A 111 2.83 3.38 -6.16
N GLU A 112 2.90 3.12 -4.85
CA GLU A 112 4.09 3.38 -4.04
C GLU A 112 5.16 2.29 -4.18
N LEU A 113 4.75 1.03 -4.26
CA LEU A 113 5.66 -0.12 -4.36
C LEU A 113 6.17 -0.32 -5.79
N LYS A 114 5.40 0.08 -6.82
CA LYS A 114 5.74 -0.06 -8.25
C LYS A 114 6.23 -1.47 -8.60
N PRO A 115 5.41 -2.51 -8.33
CA PRO A 115 5.81 -3.90 -8.52
C PRO A 115 6.20 -4.18 -9.97
N LYS A 116 7.27 -4.95 -10.16
CA LYS A 116 7.72 -5.48 -11.47
C LYS A 116 7.31 -6.94 -11.68
N VAL A 117 6.59 -7.49 -10.71
CA VAL A 117 6.07 -8.85 -10.70
C VAL A 117 4.55 -8.82 -10.89
N PRO A 118 3.92 -9.93 -11.30
CA PRO A 118 2.48 -10.01 -11.38
C PRO A 118 1.81 -9.58 -10.06
N VAL A 119 0.74 -8.80 -10.19
CA VAL A 119 -0.06 -8.33 -9.06
C VAL A 119 -1.45 -8.92 -9.18
N LYS A 120 -1.93 -9.54 -8.10
CA LYS A 120 -3.27 -10.09 -7.99
C LYS A 120 -4.03 -9.45 -6.83
N ARG A 121 -5.31 -9.20 -7.04
CA ARG A 121 -6.23 -8.70 -6.01
C ARG A 121 -6.96 -9.89 -5.39
N MET A 122 -6.87 -10.05 -4.08
CA MET A 122 -7.59 -11.07 -3.31
C MET A 122 -8.67 -10.41 -2.46
N VAL A 123 -9.92 -10.81 -2.62
CA VAL A 123 -11.06 -10.30 -1.83
C VAL A 123 -11.71 -11.46 -1.10
N PHE A 124 -12.11 -11.23 0.15
CA PHE A 124 -12.86 -12.17 0.98
C PHE A 124 -13.74 -11.38 1.96
N HIS A 125 -14.85 -11.97 2.38
CA HIS A 125 -15.81 -11.35 3.32
C HIS A 125 -15.75 -11.96 4.72
N GLU A 126 -15.01 -13.05 4.87
CA GLU A 126 -14.74 -13.72 6.13
C GLU A 126 -13.33 -14.31 6.12
N ILE A 127 -12.72 -14.44 7.31
CA ILE A 127 -11.36 -14.98 7.46
C ILE A 127 -11.47 -16.36 8.12
N THR A 128 -11.64 -17.37 7.28
CA THR A 128 -11.78 -18.79 7.60
C THR A 128 -10.78 -19.60 6.76
N LYS A 129 -10.58 -20.88 7.12
CA LYS A 129 -9.69 -21.80 6.38
C LYS A 129 -10.46 -22.51 5.28
#